data_AF-A0A2R8AFH0-F1
#
_entry.id   AF-A0A2R8AFH0-F1
#
_cell.length_a   1.000
_cell.length_b   1.000
_cell.length_c   1.000
_cell.angle_alpha   90.00
_cell.angle_beta   90.00
_cell.angle_gamma   90.00
#
_symmetry.space_group_name_H-M   'P 1'
#
loop_
_entity.id
_entity.type
_entity.pdbx_description
1 polymer ?
#
loop_
_entity_poly.entity_id
_entity_poly.type
_entity_poly.pdbx_seq_one_letter_code
_entity_poly.pdbx_strand_id
1 'polypeptide(L)'
;MPLDHDTITRQLTRHIEMQSALCDALEKIADGLPETTNAQRLLHLARTIHPTIHSAHRFEEQVLFPALEQAEADTEALSETLNRLHFEHLEDEGFAQELYDEMIGFATGQVARDAERLGYMLRGFFEGLRRHLAFEKEHLIPMLKHERAH
;
A
#
# COMPACT_ATOMS: atom_id res chain seq x y z
N MET A 1 20.99 0.93 16.53
CA MET A 1 21.84 1.20 15.35
C MET A 1 20.90 1.48 14.19
N PRO A 2 21.15 2.51 13.36
CA PRO A 2 20.45 2.65 12.08
C PRO A 2 20.62 1.36 11.28
N LEU A 3 19.56 0.92 10.59
CA LEU A 3 19.65 -0.21 9.66
C LEU A 3 20.50 0.21 8.47
N ASP A 4 21.34 -0.68 7.95
CA ASP A 4 22.06 -0.43 6.70
C ASP A 4 21.10 -0.38 5.49
N HIS A 5 21.50 0.33 4.44
CA HIS A 5 20.65 0.55 3.26
C HIS A 5 20.24 -0.75 2.54
N ASP A 6 21.09 -1.78 2.58
CA ASP A 6 20.80 -3.09 1.99
C ASP A 6 19.68 -3.81 2.76
N THR A 7 19.70 -3.72 4.09
CA THR A 7 18.64 -4.24 4.96
C THR A 7 17.35 -3.45 4.81
N ILE A 8 17.42 -2.12 4.68
CA ILE A 8 16.24 -1.27 4.39
C ILE A 8 15.65 -1.66 3.03
N THR A 9 16.48 -1.78 1.99
CA THR A 9 16.05 -2.16 0.64
C THR A 9 15.35 -3.53 0.63
N ARG A 10 15.90 -4.53 1.33
CA ARG A 10 15.26 -5.85 1.46
C ARG A 10 13.90 -5.78 2.16
N GLN A 11 13.78 -5.01 3.23
CA GLN A 11 12.53 -4.86 3.95
C GLN A 11 11.48 -4.13 3.10
N LEU A 12 11.87 -3.04 2.43
CA LEU A 12 11.01 -2.33 1.49
C LEU A 12 10.50 -3.26 0.38
N THR A 13 11.41 -4.03 -0.23
CA THR A 13 11.04 -5.01 -1.27
C THR A 13 10.01 -6.02 -0.77
N ARG A 14 10.15 -6.48 0.48
CA ARG A 14 9.18 -7.40 1.10
C ARG A 14 7.81 -6.74 1.33
N HIS A 15 7.77 -5.48 1.78
CA HIS A 15 6.51 -4.73 1.92
C HIS A 15 5.79 -4.60 0.57
N ILE A 16 6.53 -4.18 -0.45
CA ILE A 16 6.06 -4.07 -1.82
C ILE A 16 5.51 -5.39 -2.36
N GLU A 17 6.18 -6.52 -2.11
CA GLU A 17 5.72 -7.85 -2.51
C GLU A 17 4.39 -8.23 -1.82
N MET A 18 4.25 -7.94 -0.53
CA MET A 18 3.01 -8.20 0.21
C MET A 18 1.85 -7.34 -0.28
N GLN A 19 2.08 -6.05 -0.53
CA GLN A 19 1.07 -5.13 -1.09
C GLN A 19 0.70 -5.52 -2.53
N SER A 20 1.67 -5.94 -3.34
CA SER A 20 1.40 -6.43 -4.70
C SER A 20 0.52 -7.69 -4.68
N ALA A 21 0.81 -8.65 -3.79
CA ALA A 21 -0.01 -9.84 -3.62
C ALA A 21 -1.44 -9.53 -3.13
N LEU A 22 -1.59 -8.50 -2.28
CA LEU A 22 -2.90 -7.97 -1.87
C LEU A 22 -3.66 -7.40 -3.07
N CYS A 23 -3.03 -6.56 -3.91
CA CYS A 23 -3.64 -6.02 -5.13
C CYS A 23 -4.17 -7.14 -6.04
N ASP A 24 -3.35 -8.16 -6.30
CA ASP A 24 -3.73 -9.27 -7.17
C ASP A 24 -4.90 -10.09 -6.60
N ALA A 25 -5.00 -10.20 -5.28
CA ALA A 25 -6.12 -10.85 -4.62
C ALA A 25 -7.40 -10.00 -4.70
N LEU A 26 -7.30 -8.68 -4.53
CA LEU A 26 -8.43 -7.76 -4.65
C LEU A 26 -8.97 -7.71 -6.08
N GLU A 27 -8.08 -7.69 -7.07
CA GLU A 27 -8.44 -7.71 -8.49
C GLU A 27 -9.21 -8.98 -8.87
N LYS A 28 -8.76 -10.15 -8.40
CA LYS A 28 -9.50 -11.42 -8.60
C LYS A 28 -10.91 -11.40 -8.02
N ILE A 29 -11.12 -10.69 -6.90
CA ILE A 29 -12.48 -10.49 -6.37
C ILE A 29 -13.25 -9.55 -7.29
N ALA A 30 -12.65 -8.43 -7.66
CA ALA A 30 -13.28 -7.40 -8.48
C ALA A 30 -13.72 -7.93 -9.86
N ASP A 31 -12.95 -8.84 -10.46
CA ASP A 31 -13.25 -9.51 -11.74
C ASP A 31 -14.29 -10.64 -11.59
N GLY A 32 -14.45 -11.14 -10.37
CA GLY A 32 -15.36 -12.25 -10.06
C GLY A 32 -16.75 -11.81 -9.59
N LEU A 33 -16.99 -10.51 -9.43
CA LEU A 33 -18.28 -9.98 -8.98
C LEU A 33 -19.31 -9.97 -10.13
N PRO A 34 -20.60 -10.23 -9.85
CA PRO A 34 -21.17 -10.68 -8.56
C PRO A 34 -21.12 -12.20 -8.34
N GLU A 35 -20.89 -13.00 -9.39
CA GLU A 35 -21.26 -14.42 -9.41
C GLU A 35 -20.31 -15.36 -8.64
N THR A 36 -19.04 -15.01 -8.48
CA THR A 36 -18.00 -15.95 -8.02
C THR A 36 -17.41 -15.62 -6.63
N THR A 37 -18.02 -14.66 -5.92
CA THR A 37 -17.47 -14.18 -4.64
C THR A 37 -17.84 -15.11 -3.49
N ASN A 38 -16.85 -15.84 -2.96
CA ASN A 38 -16.97 -16.60 -1.73
C ASN A 38 -16.86 -15.66 -0.51
N ALA A 39 -17.92 -15.58 0.29
CA ALA A 39 -17.97 -14.71 1.47
C ALA A 39 -16.81 -14.92 2.45
N GLN A 40 -16.35 -16.15 2.66
CA GLN A 40 -15.19 -16.41 3.54
C GLN A 40 -13.89 -15.82 2.96
N ARG A 41 -13.70 -15.88 1.64
CA ARG A 41 -12.53 -15.27 0.99
C ARG A 41 -12.60 -13.74 1.09
N LEU A 42 -13.78 -13.15 0.90
CA LEU A 42 -13.99 -11.71 1.02
C LEU A 42 -13.68 -11.22 2.44
N LEU A 43 -14.22 -11.89 3.47
CA LEU A 43 -13.95 -11.58 4.87
C LEU A 43 -12.48 -11.74 5.25
N HIS A 44 -11.84 -12.81 4.76
CA HIS A 44 -10.42 -13.03 5.01
C HIS A 44 -9.59 -11.91 4.39
N LEU A 45 -9.81 -11.59 3.12
CA LEU A 45 -9.05 -10.57 2.41
C LEU A 45 -9.26 -9.18 3.03
N ALA A 46 -10.50 -8.81 3.35
CA ALA A 46 -10.81 -7.54 4.00
C ALA A 46 -9.95 -7.34 5.26
N ARG A 47 -9.85 -8.36 6.12
CA ARG A 47 -9.06 -8.31 7.37
C ARG A 47 -7.55 -8.21 7.14
N THR A 48 -7.06 -8.48 5.93
CA THR A 48 -5.63 -8.34 5.60
C THR A 48 -5.27 -6.96 5.08
N ILE A 49 -6.23 -6.17 4.58
CA ILE A 49 -5.95 -4.86 3.95
C ILE A 49 -5.23 -3.93 4.94
N HIS A 50 -5.91 -3.55 6.03
CA HIS A 50 -5.36 -2.58 6.96
C HIS A 50 -4.01 -3.02 7.58
N PRO A 51 -3.82 -4.27 8.06
CA PRO A 51 -2.52 -4.69 8.57
C PRO A 51 -1.38 -4.62 7.54
N THR A 52 -1.65 -4.97 6.27
CA THR A 52 -0.63 -4.95 5.21
C THR A 52 -0.22 -3.52 4.86
N ILE A 53 -1.18 -2.62 4.68
CA ILE A 53 -0.93 -1.21 4.34
C ILE A 53 -0.25 -0.50 5.51
N HIS A 54 -0.85 -0.58 6.69
CA HIS A 54 -0.33 0.10 7.87
C HIS A 54 1.09 -0.35 8.21
N SER A 55 1.41 -1.64 8.04
CA SER A 55 2.77 -2.12 8.31
C SER A 55 3.80 -1.62 7.30
N ALA A 56 3.42 -1.35 6.05
CA ALA A 56 4.30 -0.78 5.03
C ALA A 56 4.57 0.70 5.32
N HIS A 57 3.50 1.51 5.47
CA HIS A 57 3.63 2.94 5.80
C HIS A 57 4.40 3.17 7.11
N ARG A 58 4.14 2.35 8.15
CA ARG A 58 4.91 2.36 9.40
C ARG A 58 6.40 2.16 9.18
N PHE A 59 6.78 1.23 8.30
CA PHE A 59 8.17 0.97 7.98
C PHE A 59 8.77 2.13 7.19
N GLU A 60 8.03 2.65 6.20
CA GLU A 60 8.47 3.76 5.38
C GLU A 60 8.73 5.01 6.24
N GLU A 61 7.77 5.41 7.06
CA GLU A 61 7.85 6.63 7.87
C GLU A 61 8.87 6.55 9.00
N GLN A 62 9.06 5.36 9.61
CA GLN A 62 9.92 5.21 10.78
C GLN A 62 11.35 4.77 10.44
N VAL A 63 11.57 4.26 9.22
CA VAL A 63 12.85 3.68 8.81
C VAL A 63 13.32 4.22 7.47
N LEU A 64 12.50 4.11 6.43
CA LEU A 64 12.92 4.49 5.07
C LEU A 64 13.12 5.99 4.94
N PHE A 65 12.12 6.80 5.27
CA PHE A 65 12.14 8.25 5.09
C PHE A 65 13.29 8.88 5.89
N PRO A 66 13.49 8.54 7.19
CA PRO A 66 14.64 9.05 7.94
C PRO A 66 15.99 8.64 7.34
N ALA A 67 16.10 7.45 6.73
CA ALA A 67 17.33 7.01 6.08
C ALA A 67 17.60 7.77 4.77
N LEU A 68 16.56 8.03 3.97
CA LEU A 68 16.66 8.83 2.75
C LEU A 68 17.06 10.28 3.05
N GLU A 69 16.47 10.89 4.07
CA GLU A 69 16.83 12.26 4.51
C GLU A 69 18.28 12.35 5.00
N GLN A 70 18.82 11.28 5.60
CA GLN A 70 20.21 11.22 6.03
C GLN A 70 21.18 11.00 4.85
N ALA A 71 20.77 10.24 3.84
CA ALA A 71 21.60 9.91 2.68
C ALA A 71 21.71 11.09 1.69
N GLU A 72 20.62 11.82 1.47
CA GLU A 72 20.55 12.98 0.58
C GLU A 72 20.45 14.28 1.40
N ALA A 73 21.57 14.64 2.04
CA ALA A 73 21.65 15.89 2.80
C ALA A 73 21.32 17.11 1.90
N ASP A 74 20.41 17.97 2.38
CA ASP A 74 20.05 19.27 1.80
C ASP A 74 19.29 19.26 0.45
N THR A 75 18.28 18.39 0.26
CA THR A 75 17.31 18.57 -0.83
C THR A 75 15.91 18.88 -0.32
N GLU A 76 15.54 20.16 -0.29
CA GLU A 76 14.17 20.64 0.03
C GLU A 76 13.10 19.87 -0.76
N ALA A 77 13.38 19.55 -2.03
CA ALA A 77 12.51 18.76 -2.89
C ALA A 77 12.26 17.31 -2.40
N LEU A 78 13.25 16.66 -1.78
CA LEU A 78 13.06 15.33 -1.19
C LEU A 78 12.16 15.43 0.04
N SER A 79 12.43 16.36 0.95
CA SER A 79 11.59 16.57 2.13
C SER A 79 10.15 16.93 1.76
N GLU A 80 9.92 17.76 0.75
CA GLU A 80 8.57 18.02 0.22
C GLU A 80 7.90 16.75 -0.33
N THR A 81 8.64 15.92 -1.04
CA THR A 81 8.15 14.64 -1.58
C THR A 81 7.76 13.68 -0.47
N LEU A 82 8.62 13.50 0.54
CA LEU A 82 8.36 12.59 1.66
C LEU A 82 7.18 13.08 2.53
N ASN A 83 7.06 14.39 2.75
CA ASN A 83 5.90 14.97 3.41
C ASN A 83 4.60 14.73 2.63
N ARG A 84 4.63 14.88 1.29
CA ARG A 84 3.47 14.57 0.45
C ARG A 84 3.07 13.09 0.58
N LEU A 85 4.03 12.17 0.52
CA LEU A 85 3.76 10.73 0.68
C LEU A 85 3.12 10.42 2.04
N HIS A 86 3.58 11.05 3.12
CA HIS A 86 2.96 10.89 4.43
C HIS A 86 1.47 11.29 4.44
N PHE A 87 1.09 12.36 3.74
CA PHE A 87 -0.33 12.72 3.61
C PHE A 87 -1.10 11.75 2.70
N GLU A 88 -0.48 11.26 1.62
CA GLU A 88 -1.07 10.23 0.76
C GLU A 88 -1.30 8.93 1.56
N HIS A 89 -0.42 8.55 2.48
CA HIS A 89 -0.63 7.40 3.37
C HIS A 89 -1.87 7.54 4.25
N LEU A 90 -2.16 8.75 4.75
CA LEU A 90 -3.37 8.99 5.55
C LEU A 90 -4.64 8.78 4.71
N GLU A 91 -4.62 9.22 3.45
CA GLU A 91 -5.72 9.01 2.51
C GLU A 91 -5.88 7.52 2.16
N ASP A 92 -4.76 6.83 1.89
CA ASP A 92 -4.75 5.39 1.57
C ASP A 92 -5.23 4.53 2.74
N GLU A 93 -4.85 4.87 3.99
CA GLU A 93 -5.36 4.19 5.18
C GLU A 93 -6.86 4.45 5.39
N GLY A 94 -7.34 5.67 5.12
CA GLY A 94 -8.76 6.01 5.14
C GLY A 94 -9.55 5.18 4.11
N PHE A 95 -9.07 5.12 2.87
CA PHE A 95 -9.71 4.33 1.83
C PHE A 95 -9.66 2.82 2.11
N ALA A 96 -8.56 2.31 2.69
CA ALA A 96 -8.46 0.94 3.15
C ALA A 96 -9.55 0.58 4.17
N GLN A 97 -9.87 1.50 5.09
CA GLN A 97 -10.94 1.31 6.07
C GLN A 97 -12.33 1.32 5.42
N GLU A 98 -12.60 2.26 4.51
CA GLU A 98 -13.88 2.29 3.77
C GLU A 98 -14.08 1.01 2.94
N LEU A 99 -13.04 0.55 2.25
CA LEU A 99 -13.07 -0.68 1.48
C LEU A 99 -13.29 -1.91 2.38
N TYR A 100 -12.64 -1.95 3.55
CA TYR A 100 -12.88 -2.99 4.55
C TYR A 100 -14.37 -3.05 4.93
N ASP A 101 -14.97 -1.91 5.30
CA ASP A 101 -16.36 -1.86 5.75
C ASP A 101 -17.33 -2.29 4.63
N GLU A 102 -17.08 -1.86 3.40
CA GLU A 102 -17.87 -2.28 2.23
C GLU A 102 -17.75 -3.79 1.97
N MET A 103 -16.53 -4.36 2.05
CA MET A 103 -16.31 -5.79 1.89
C MET A 103 -17.00 -6.63 2.99
N ILE A 104 -16.95 -6.19 4.25
CA ILE A 104 -17.65 -6.85 5.35
C ILE A 104 -19.17 -6.77 5.14
N GLY A 105 -19.69 -5.60 4.79
CA GLY A 105 -21.10 -5.38 4.52
C GLY A 105 -21.63 -6.26 3.39
N PHE A 106 -20.87 -6.34 2.29
CA PHE A 106 -21.19 -7.20 1.14
C PHE A 106 -21.15 -8.69 1.50
N ALA A 107 -20.14 -9.15 2.26
CA ALA A 107 -20.02 -10.56 2.68
C ALA A 107 -21.15 -11.02 3.59
N THR A 108 -21.60 -10.13 4.49
CA THR A 108 -22.60 -10.44 5.52
C THR A 108 -24.03 -10.18 5.06
N GLY A 109 -24.21 -9.52 3.91
CA GLY A 109 -25.52 -9.10 3.41
C GLY A 109 -26.14 -7.95 4.21
N GLN A 110 -25.33 -7.22 4.99
CA GLN A 110 -25.78 -6.07 5.79
C GLN A 110 -26.04 -4.82 4.93
N VAL A 111 -25.41 -4.74 3.76
CA VAL A 111 -25.63 -3.69 2.76
C VAL A 111 -26.38 -4.31 1.58
N ALA A 112 -27.21 -3.52 0.87
CA ALA A 112 -27.72 -3.95 -0.42
C ALA A 112 -26.53 -4.38 -1.27
N ARG A 113 -26.54 -5.62 -1.79
CA ARG A 113 -25.41 -6.19 -2.55
C ARG A 113 -25.22 -5.45 -3.86
N ASP A 114 -24.55 -4.30 -3.79
CA ASP A 114 -24.15 -3.48 -4.91
C ASP A 114 -22.75 -3.91 -5.35
N ALA A 115 -22.74 -4.91 -6.23
CA ALA A 115 -21.51 -5.47 -6.77
C ALA A 115 -20.77 -4.46 -7.67
N GLU A 116 -21.49 -3.51 -8.27
CA GLU A 116 -20.90 -2.45 -9.10
C GLU A 116 -20.11 -1.48 -8.23
N ARG A 117 -20.71 -1.00 -7.14
CA ARG A 117 -20.03 -0.13 -6.18
C ARG A 117 -18.81 -0.80 -5.55
N LEU A 118 -18.95 -2.04 -5.06
CA LEU A 118 -17.81 -2.78 -4.49
C LEU A 118 -16.71 -2.98 -5.55
N GLY A 119 -17.09 -3.33 -6.78
CA GLY A 119 -16.15 -3.48 -7.90
C GLY A 119 -15.40 -2.19 -8.25
N TYR A 120 -16.06 -1.03 -8.13
CA TYR A 120 -15.44 0.29 -8.31
C TYR A 120 -14.45 0.59 -7.18
N MET A 121 -14.84 0.39 -5.91
CA MET A 121 -13.96 0.64 -4.76
C MET A 121 -12.72 -0.25 -4.77
N LEU A 122 -12.88 -1.54 -5.08
CA LEU A 122 -11.75 -2.47 -5.22
C LEU A 122 -10.74 -1.97 -6.27
N ARG A 123 -11.22 -1.61 -7.46
CA ARG A 123 -10.38 -1.13 -8.57
C ARG A 123 -9.67 0.17 -8.22
N GLY A 124 -10.40 1.15 -7.69
CA GLY A 124 -9.80 2.40 -7.24
C GLY A 124 -8.66 2.18 -6.25
N PHE A 125 -8.87 1.28 -5.28
CA PHE A 125 -7.88 0.98 -4.25
C PHE A 125 -6.65 0.28 -4.81
N PHE A 126 -6.80 -0.86 -5.50
CA PHE A 126 -5.62 -1.61 -5.95
C PHE A 126 -4.86 -0.90 -7.07
N GLU A 127 -5.52 -0.10 -7.91
CA GLU A 127 -4.85 0.70 -8.93
C GLU A 127 -4.07 1.87 -8.32
N GLY A 128 -4.65 2.53 -7.30
CA GLY A 128 -3.96 3.54 -6.50
C GLY A 128 -2.70 2.97 -5.86
N LEU A 129 -2.84 1.86 -5.14
CA LEU A 129 -1.73 1.19 -4.49
C LEU A 129 -0.67 0.74 -5.49
N ARG A 130 -1.04 0.19 -6.66
CA ARG A 130 -0.06 -0.18 -7.70
C ARG A 130 0.76 1.02 -8.20
N ARG A 131 0.16 2.21 -8.32
CA ARG A 131 0.89 3.44 -8.68
C ARG A 131 1.85 3.87 -7.57
N HIS A 132 1.42 3.77 -6.32
CA HIS A 132 2.29 4.03 -5.16
C HIS A 132 3.50 3.07 -5.16
N LEU A 133 3.27 1.76 -5.28
CA LEU A 133 4.34 0.75 -5.34
C LEU A 133 5.30 0.95 -6.54
N ALA A 134 4.79 1.42 -7.67
CA ALA A 134 5.63 1.75 -8.82
C ALA A 134 6.57 2.92 -8.49
N PHE A 135 6.05 3.98 -7.87
CA PHE A 135 6.85 5.11 -7.42
C PHE A 135 7.97 4.68 -6.46
N GLU A 136 7.68 3.84 -5.46
CA GLU A 136 8.70 3.36 -4.53
C GLU A 136 9.82 2.58 -5.24
N LYS A 137 9.46 1.70 -6.17
CA LYS A 137 10.42 0.91 -6.95
C LYS A 137 11.29 1.76 -7.86
N GLU A 138 10.68 2.76 -8.50
CA GLU A 138 11.31 3.57 -9.54
C GLU A 138 12.13 4.73 -8.97
N HIS A 139 11.80 5.22 -7.77
CA HIS A 139 12.41 6.41 -7.18
C HIS A 139 13.07 6.15 -5.83
N LEU A 140 12.40 5.51 -4.87
CA LEU A 140 12.93 5.35 -3.51
C LEU A 140 14.02 4.27 -3.40
N ILE A 141 13.81 3.11 -4.02
CA ILE A 141 14.81 2.03 -4.03
C ILE A 141 16.15 2.49 -4.66
N PRO A 142 16.16 3.17 -5.82
CA PRO A 142 17.41 3.70 -6.38
C PRO A 142 18.14 4.66 -5.45
N MET A 143 17.43 5.55 -4.74
CA MET A 143 18.05 6.49 -3.79
C MET A 143 18.83 5.78 -2.68
N LEU A 144 18.36 4.63 -2.20
CA LEU A 144 19.11 3.82 -1.21
C LEU A 144 20.38 3.17 -1.79
N LYS A 145 20.37 2.85 -3.10
CA LYS A 145 21.46 2.14 -3.79
C LYS A 145 22.53 3.08 -4.33
N HIS A 146 22.17 4.33 -4.61
CA HIS A 146 23.12 5.37 -5.01
C HIS A 146 23.82 5.95 -3.78
N GLU A 147 24.71 5.17 -3.15
CA GLU A 147 25.76 5.79 -2.32
C GLU A 147 26.57 6.73 -3.23
N ARG A 148 26.66 8.01 -2.85
CA ARG A 148 27.55 8.95 -3.53
C ARG A 148 28.97 8.41 -3.47
N ALA A 149 29.50 8.07 -4.64
CA ALA A 149 30.92 8.15 -4.90
C ALA A 149 31.36 9.61 -4.74
N HIS A 150 31.62 10.05 -3.50
CA HIS A 150 32.31 11.29 -3.19
C HIS A 150 33.23 11.10 -2.00
#